data_AF-A0A0R3S3U7-F1
#
_entry.id   AF-A0A0R3S3U7-F1
#
_cell.length_a   1.000
_cell.length_b   1.000
_cell.length_c   1.000
_cell.angle_alpha   90.00
_cell.angle_beta   90.00
_cell.angle_gamma   90.00
#
_symmetry.space_group_name_H-M   'P 1'
#
loop_
_entity.id
_entity.type
_entity.pdbx_description
1 polymer ?
#
loop_
_entity_poly.entity_id
_entity_poly.type
_entity_poly.pdbx_seq_one_letter_code
_entity_poly.pdbx_strand_id
1 'polypeptide(L)'
;MYYLRTNHNRSIVVIRNFLGEKFTRRVPLPEGVTATMSTTQKDELIVDGNDLQLVSQAAARIQQSTTVKNKDIRKFLDGIYVSEKTTIVDN
;
A
#
# COMPACT_ATOMS: atom_id res chain seq x y z
N MET A 1 3.87 15.78 -2.28
CA MET A 1 3.54 14.54 -3.00
C MET A 1 4.40 13.44 -2.41
N TYR A 2 3.79 12.42 -1.80
CA TYR A 2 4.51 11.22 -1.35
C TYR A 2 4.78 10.34 -2.57
N TYR A 3 5.82 9.51 -2.51
CA TYR A 3 6.19 8.62 -3.60
C TYR A 3 6.04 7.16 -3.17
N LEU A 4 5.24 6.42 -3.93
CA LEU A 4 5.04 4.99 -3.81
C LEU A 4 5.93 4.27 -4.81
N ARG A 5 6.66 3.25 -4.35
CA ARG A 5 7.43 2.34 -5.22
C ARG A 5 7.40 0.93 -4.64
N THR A 6 7.55 -0.05 -5.51
CA THR A 6 7.83 -1.44 -5.14
C THR A 6 9.27 -1.78 -5.49
N ASN A 7 9.86 -2.75 -4.78
CA ASN A 7 11.18 -3.26 -5.15
C ASN A 7 11.10 -4.17 -6.40
N HIS A 8 12.26 -4.53 -6.97
CA HIS A 8 12.33 -5.40 -8.16
C HIS A 8 11.54 -6.71 -8.00
N ASN A 9 11.59 -7.30 -6.79
CA ASN A 9 10.92 -8.56 -6.49
C ASN A 9 9.45 -8.40 -6.07
N ARG A 10 8.89 -7.17 -6.10
CA ARG A 10 7.51 -6.85 -5.74
C ARG A 10 7.07 -7.29 -4.33
N SER A 11 8.03 -7.60 -3.46
CA SER A 11 7.83 -8.12 -2.10
C SER A 11 7.93 -7.05 -1.01
N ILE A 12 8.28 -5.81 -1.36
CA ILE A 12 8.39 -4.69 -0.41
C ILE A 12 7.76 -3.45 -1.04
N VAL A 13 6.84 -2.84 -0.30
CA VAL A 13 6.27 -1.53 -0.61
C VAL A 13 7.07 -0.45 0.10
N VAL A 14 7.48 0.56 -0.65
CA VAL A 14 8.34 1.65 -0.21
C VAL A 14 7.57 2.96 -0.33
N ILE A 15 7.41 3.65 0.79
CA ILE A 15 6.65 4.90 0.89
C ILE A 15 7.61 5.99 1.35
N ARG A 16 7.76 7.05 0.54
CA ARG A 16 8.67 8.17 0.81
C ARG A 16 7.89 9.47 0.95
N ASN A 17 8.40 10.39 1.77
CA ASN A 17 7.84 11.73 1.93
C ASN A 17 6.38 11.74 2.44
N PHE A 18 5.98 10.73 3.22
CA PHE A 18 4.69 10.71 3.91
C PHE A 18 4.66 11.82 4.96
N LEU A 19 3.69 12.73 4.90
CA LEU A 19 3.62 13.92 5.77
C LEU A 19 4.92 14.75 5.85
N GLY A 20 5.78 14.72 4.81
CA GLY A 20 7.06 15.42 4.82
C GLY A 20 8.18 14.71 5.59
N GLU A 21 8.00 13.45 5.97
CA GLU A 21 9.02 12.65 6.64
C GLU A 21 10.27 12.46 5.76
N LYS A 22 11.45 12.65 6.35
CA LYS A 22 12.74 12.43 5.67
C LYS A 22 13.07 10.94 5.51
N PHE A 23 12.60 10.10 6.42
CA PHE A 23 12.84 8.66 6.36
C PHE A 23 11.85 7.98 5.42
N THR A 24 12.22 6.79 4.97
CA THR A 24 11.41 5.97 4.07
C THR A 24 10.76 4.84 4.85
N ARG A 25 9.44 4.67 4.71
CA ARG A 25 8.72 3.53 5.29
C ARG A 25 8.83 2.35 4.33
N ARG A 26 9.08 1.16 4.88
CA ARG A 26 9.21 -0.10 4.13
C ARG A 26 8.26 -1.12 4.74
N VAL A 27 7.36 -1.65 3.93
CA VAL A 27 6.39 -2.65 4.33
C VAL A 27 6.70 -3.95 3.59
N PRO A 28 7.28 -4.96 4.25
CA PRO A 28 7.49 -6.27 3.65
C PRO A 28 6.15 -6.99 3.50
N LEU A 29 5.95 -7.61 2.35
CA LEU A 29 4.77 -8.40 2.04
C LEU A 29 5.00 -9.87 2.47
N PRO A 30 3.95 -10.59 2.85
CA PRO A 30 4.01 -12.04 3.06
C PRO A 30 4.47 -12.78 1.79
N GLU A 31 4.97 -14.00 1.98
CA GLU A 31 5.28 -14.89 0.85
C GLU A 31 4.01 -15.18 0.02
N GLY A 32 4.15 -15.22 -1.30
CA GLY A 32 3.04 -15.43 -2.22
C GLY A 32 2.14 -14.20 -2.44
N VAL A 33 2.46 -13.05 -1.83
CA VAL A 33 1.79 -11.77 -2.07
C VAL A 33 2.72 -10.81 -2.79
N THR A 34 2.25 -10.20 -3.86
CA THR A 34 2.98 -9.17 -4.61
C THR A 34 2.26 -7.83 -4.56
N ALA A 35 3.02 -6.77 -4.78
CA ALA A 35 2.46 -5.46 -5.03
C ALA A 35 3.03 -4.85 -6.31
N THR A 36 2.16 -4.22 -7.09
CA THR A 36 2.51 -3.55 -8.35
C THR A 36 1.86 -2.18 -8.43
N MET A 37 2.54 -1.24 -9.07
CA MET A 37 1.93 0.04 -9.40
C MET A 37 0.99 -0.17 -10.58
N SER A 38 -0.23 0.36 -10.47
CA SER A 38 -1.20 0.35 -11.56
C SER A 38 -0.64 1.07 -12.79
N THR A 39 -0.86 0.51 -13.96
CA THR A 39 -0.51 1.15 -15.25
C THR A 39 -1.62 2.07 -15.75
N THR A 40 -2.85 1.89 -15.25
CA THR A 40 -4.05 2.60 -15.69
C THR A 40 -4.36 3.79 -14.80
N GLN A 41 -4.11 3.69 -13.49
CA GLN A 41 -4.37 4.75 -12.52
C GLN A 41 -3.07 5.21 -11.84
N LYS A 42 -2.88 6.53 -11.83
CA LYS A 42 -1.73 7.14 -11.15
C LYS A 42 -1.89 7.00 -9.63
N ASP A 43 -0.78 6.71 -8.95
CA ASP A 43 -0.68 6.60 -7.49
C ASP A 43 -1.52 5.45 -6.87
N GLU A 44 -1.96 4.49 -7.70
CA GLU A 44 -2.65 3.28 -7.27
C GLU A 44 -1.67 2.10 -7.12
N LEU A 45 -1.85 1.34 -6.03
CA LEU A 45 -1.09 0.12 -5.73
C LEU A 45 -2.03 -1.08 -5.72
N ILE A 46 -1.74 -2.05 -6.59
CA ILE A 46 -2.45 -3.32 -6.66
C ILE A 46 -1.70 -4.33 -5.81
N VAL A 47 -2.41 -4.97 -4.87
CA VAL A 47 -1.87 -6.04 -4.02
C VAL A 47 -2.63 -7.32 -4.35
N ASP A 48 -1.89 -8.33 -4.81
CA ASP A 48 -2.43 -9.58 -5.33
C ASP A 48 -1.72 -10.80 -4.75
N GLY A 49 -2.41 -11.93 -4.71
CA GLY A 49 -1.91 -13.18 -4.17
C GLY A 49 -3.02 -14.22 -4.08
N ASN A 50 -2.63 -15.49 -3.94
CA ASN A 50 -3.57 -16.61 -3.93
C ASN A 50 -4.28 -16.79 -2.58
N ASP A 51 -3.63 -16.37 -1.48
CA ASP A 51 -4.20 -16.46 -0.13
C ASP A 51 -4.84 -15.11 0.27
N LEU A 52 -6.16 -15.09 0.37
CA LEU A 52 -6.94 -13.91 0.73
C LEU A 52 -6.55 -13.31 2.09
N GLN A 53 -6.21 -14.15 3.07
CA GLN A 53 -5.84 -13.68 4.40
C GLN A 53 -4.50 -12.96 4.35
N LEU A 54 -3.52 -13.52 3.62
CA LEU A 54 -2.21 -12.89 3.44
C LEU A 54 -2.30 -11.58 2.66
N VAL A 55 -3.08 -11.55 1.58
CA VAL A 55 -3.35 -10.33 0.80
C VAL A 55 -4.01 -9.26 1.68
N SER A 56 -5.03 -9.65 2.45
CA SER A 56 -5.74 -8.74 3.36
C SER A 56 -4.83 -8.19 4.47
N GLN A 57 -3.98 -9.04 5.04
CA GLN A 57 -3.01 -8.64 6.05
C GLN A 57 -1.96 -7.69 5.47
N ALA A 58 -1.48 -7.95 4.26
CA ALA A 58 -0.54 -7.08 3.56
C ALA A 58 -1.14 -5.68 3.34
N ALA A 59 -2.35 -5.60 2.80
CA ALA A 59 -3.07 -4.35 2.60
C ALA A 59 -3.27 -3.58 3.92
N ALA A 60 -3.68 -4.28 5.00
CA ALA A 60 -3.83 -3.68 6.32
C ALA A 60 -2.52 -3.10 6.88
N ARG A 61 -1.39 -3.82 6.73
CA ARG A 61 -0.08 -3.34 7.17
C ARG A 61 0.36 -2.09 6.42
N ILE A 62 0.11 -2.01 5.12
CA ILE A 62 0.41 -0.83 4.31
C ILE A 62 -0.38 0.37 4.83
N GLN A 63 -1.70 0.24 4.99
CA GLN A 63 -2.55 1.31 5.48
C GLN A 63 -2.18 1.77 6.90
N GLN A 64 -1.94 0.82 7.81
CA GLN A 64 -1.49 1.11 9.18
C GLN A 64 -0.16 1.86 9.20
N SER A 65 0.75 1.55 8.27
CA SER A 65 2.03 2.24 8.15
C SER A 65 1.88 3.71 7.78
N THR A 66 0.76 4.12 7.21
CA THR A 66 0.43 5.51 6.82
C THR A 66 -0.72 6.10 7.63
N THR A 67 -1.00 5.56 8.82
CA THR A 67 -2.02 6.17 9.68
C THR A 67 -1.50 7.47 10.29
N VAL A 68 -2.20 8.57 10.00
CA VAL A 68 -1.91 9.88 10.59
C VAL A 68 -2.19 9.85 12.10
N LYS A 69 -1.22 10.30 12.89
CA LYS A 69 -1.34 10.42 14.35
C LYS A 69 -1.18 11.88 14.78
N ASN A 70 -1.77 12.24 15.91
CA ASN A 70 -1.64 13.57 16.54
C ASN A 70 -2.06 14.76 15.64
N LYS A 71 -3.02 14.53 14.74
CA LYS A 71 -3.62 15.54 13.85
C LYS A 71 -5.11 15.23 13.66
N ASP A 72 -5.90 16.24 13.25
CA ASP A 72 -7.30 16.02 12.87
C ASP A 72 -7.37 15.27 11.53
N ILE A 73 -7.76 14.00 11.59
CA ILE A 73 -7.85 13.11 10.43
C ILE A 73 -8.83 13.61 9.36
N ARG A 74 -9.79 14.48 9.69
CA ARG A 74 -10.74 15.04 8.71
C ARG A 74 -10.11 16.14 7.86
N LYS A 75 -9.01 16.73 8.33
CA LYS A 75 -8.23 17.74 7.61
C LYS A 75 -7.00 17.15 6.93
N PHE A 76 -6.38 16.17 7.57
CA PHE A 76 -5.17 15.50 7.07
C PHE A 76 -5.54 14.12 6.52
N LEU A 77 -5.88 14.09 5.24
CA LEU A 77 -6.31 12.88 4.53
C LEU A 77 -5.14 12.06 3.95
N ASP A 78 -3.89 12.46 4.20
CA ASP A 78 -2.70 11.73 3.74
C ASP A 78 -2.71 10.29 4.29
N GLY A 79 -2.72 9.31 3.38
CA GLY A 79 -2.73 7.91 3.72
C GLY A 79 -2.84 7.04 2.48
N ILE A 80 -2.52 5.76 2.63
CA ILE A 80 -2.83 4.73 1.65
C ILE A 80 -4.01 3.96 2.19
N TYR A 81 -5.08 3.87 1.42
CA TYR A 81 -6.33 3.25 1.83
C TYR A 81 -6.70 2.12 0.86
N VAL A 82 -7.41 1.11 1.37
CA VAL A 82 -8.03 0.09 0.53
C VAL A 82 -9.23 0.73 -0.18
N SER A 83 -9.12 0.92 -1.49
CA SER A 83 -10.20 1.44 -2.34
C SER A 83 -11.19 0.36 -2.76
N GLU A 84 -10.68 -0.81 -3.16
CA GLU A 84 -11.46 -1.90 -3.74
C GLU A 84 -10.96 -3.27 -3.24
N LYS A 85 -11.86 -4.26 -3.25
CA LYS A 85 -11.55 -5.68 -3.07
C LYS A 85 -12.25 -6.47 -4.16
N THR A 86 -11.49 -7.17 -4.99
CA THR A 86 -12.00 -7.94 -6.12
C THR A 86 -11.26 -9.27 -6.27
N THR A 87 -11.74 -10.14 -7.16
CA THR A 87 -11.05 -11.36 -7.58
C THR A 87 -10.13 -11.04 -8.76
N ILE A 88 -9.06 -11.84 -8.92
CA ILE A 88 -8.12 -11.67 -10.04
C ILE A 88 -8.75 -12.13 -11.37
N VAL A 89 -9.63 -13.12 -11.28
CA VAL A 89 -10.40 -13.65 -12.41
C VAL A 89 -11.87 -13.36 -12.14
N ASP A 90 -12.55 -12.80 -13.13
CA ASP A 90 -14.00 -12.63 -13.09
C ASP A 90 -14.66 -14.02 -13.22
N ASN A 91 -15.57 -14.34 -12.29
CA ASN A 91 -16.37 -15.57 -12.33
C ASN A 91 -17.57 -15.45 -13.27
#